data_AF-A0A7Z8R1M4-F1
#
_entry.id   AF-A0A7Z8R1M4-F1
#
_cell.length_a   1.000
_cell.length_b   1.000
_cell.length_c   1.000
_cell.angle_alpha   90.00
_cell.angle_beta   90.00
_cell.angle_gamma   90.00
#
_symmetry.space_group_name_H-M   'P 1'
#
loop_
_entity.id
_entity.type
_entity.pdbx_description
1 polymer ?
#
loop_
_entity_poly.entity_id
_entity_poly.type
_entity_poly.pdbx_seq_one_letter_code
_entity_poly.pdbx_strand_id
1 'polypeptide(L)'
;MQVLQDHIKSDDATNATILSFAEYKIILGHTQDIENLIKQDYSIRGLTLRGSLCFLENRNDEALKFYSATVQQIKQKTRKRNVFLPSIHGFFYNLALLKNRAPENLNYLKKQLAIIAKSKEEDYFLSIQIQLQHGFNVIQGQQKNIAHKPLLHHLVDPYEVLFYSLIFYWCDVLSLSNEYDERFLDRLKTFCFQADKVGALLYAAVGATLLQKLGMQDNKIKRLAVKYKNAPCIHLVDLVPRVEKWERALMALTQINSSETDSNSGAVSVESRMVWLLSLNGNYASIEPREQKIGKSGRWTKGRPVALKRLVNERDSFDYLTDQDNRICNQIEVEYEQSYYNYGRTEHFSLENDALIAAIGHPHVYWANAEKYDTPITINKSEPQLLSEVS
;
A
#
# COMPACT_ATOMS: atom_id res chain seq x y z
N MET A 1 -15.29 6.80 32.81
CA MET A 1 -14.16 7.70 32.44
C MET A 1 -14.03 8.89 33.37
N GLN A 2 -15.10 9.63 33.65
CA GLN A 2 -15.08 10.67 34.70
C GLN A 2 -14.57 10.10 36.04
N VAL A 3 -15.05 8.92 36.43
CA VAL A 3 -14.57 8.16 37.60
C VAL A 3 -13.05 7.89 37.60
N LEU A 4 -12.45 7.56 36.45
CA LEU A 4 -10.99 7.34 36.36
C LEU A 4 -10.22 8.65 36.44
N GLN A 5 -10.75 9.71 35.84
CA GLN A 5 -10.14 11.05 35.90
C GLN A 5 -10.22 11.64 37.32
N ASP A 6 -11.33 11.41 38.03
CA ASP A 6 -11.52 11.86 39.40
C ASP A 6 -10.65 11.04 40.38
N HIS A 7 -10.49 9.73 40.14
CA HIS A 7 -9.59 8.87 40.92
C HIS A 7 -8.10 9.18 40.70
N ILE A 8 -7.69 9.60 39.50
CA ILE A 8 -6.30 10.07 39.26
C ILE A 8 -6.04 11.40 39.97
N LYS A 9 -7.04 12.28 40.08
CA LYS A 9 -6.92 13.54 40.79
C LYS A 9 -6.89 13.39 42.32
N SER A 10 -7.30 12.25 42.86
CA SER A 10 -7.33 12.00 44.31
C SER A 10 -6.02 11.43 44.87
N ASP A 11 -4.92 11.38 44.09
CA ASP A 11 -3.59 10.85 44.45
C ASP A 11 -3.54 9.37 44.90
N ASP A 12 -4.68 8.67 44.93
CA ASP A 12 -4.80 7.24 45.27
C ASP A 12 -4.62 6.30 44.06
N ALA A 13 -4.36 6.85 42.87
CA ALA A 13 -4.30 6.05 41.65
C ALA A 13 -3.00 5.25 41.53
N THR A 14 -3.12 3.94 41.30
CA THR A 14 -1.96 3.10 40.99
C THR A 14 -1.30 3.52 39.68
N ASN A 15 0.01 3.29 39.55
CA ASN A 15 0.74 3.54 38.31
C ASN A 15 0.12 2.85 37.08
N ALA A 16 -0.44 1.64 37.26
CA ALA A 16 -1.14 0.93 36.19
C ALA A 16 -2.39 1.69 35.70
N THR A 17 -3.14 2.30 36.62
CA THR A 17 -4.30 3.15 36.30
C THR A 17 -3.89 4.41 35.55
N ILE A 18 -2.82 5.07 35.98
CA ILE A 18 -2.26 6.27 35.32
C ILE A 18 -1.87 5.94 33.87
N LEU A 19 -1.13 4.85 33.66
CA LEU A 19 -0.72 4.43 32.31
C LEU A 19 -1.92 4.08 31.42
N SER A 20 -2.95 3.41 31.94
CA SER A 20 -4.17 3.12 31.17
C SER A 20 -4.95 4.37 30.79
N PHE A 21 -5.00 5.36 31.67
CA PHE A 21 -5.61 6.66 31.35
C PHE A 21 -4.79 7.44 30.32
N ALA A 22 -3.46 7.47 30.47
CA ALA A 22 -2.56 8.09 29.51
C ALA A 22 -2.70 7.45 28.12
N GLU A 23 -2.71 6.12 28.05
CA GLU A 23 -2.92 5.36 26.81
C GLU A 23 -4.24 5.72 26.14
N TYR A 24 -5.34 5.72 26.88
CA TYR A 24 -6.64 6.14 26.37
C TYR A 24 -6.61 7.56 25.80
N LYS A 25 -6.00 8.52 26.52
CA LYS A 25 -5.89 9.91 26.07
C LYS A 25 -5.04 10.04 24.81
N ILE A 26 -3.91 9.35 24.75
CA ILE A 26 -3.02 9.29 23.58
C ILE A 26 -3.75 8.72 22.36
N ILE A 27 -4.48 7.61 22.51
CA ILE A 27 -5.22 6.98 21.41
C ILE A 27 -6.30 7.93 20.85
N LEU A 28 -6.95 8.71 21.71
CA LEU A 28 -7.89 9.74 21.28
C LEU A 28 -7.22 10.98 20.69
N GLY A 29 -5.90 11.14 20.80
CA GLY A 29 -5.16 12.34 20.37
C GLY A 29 -5.18 13.49 21.37
N HIS A 30 -5.60 13.26 22.62
CA HIS A 30 -5.54 14.25 23.70
C HIS A 30 -4.18 14.17 24.39
N THR A 31 -3.28 15.10 24.09
CA THR A 31 -1.89 15.04 24.56
C THR A 31 -1.61 15.93 25.77
N GLN A 32 -2.50 16.88 26.06
CA GLN A 32 -2.35 17.84 27.15
C GLN A 32 -2.17 17.15 28.50
N ASP A 33 -1.17 17.59 29.26
CA ASP A 33 -0.78 17.12 30.60
C ASP A 33 -0.34 15.65 30.70
N ILE A 34 -0.42 14.86 29.62
CA ILE A 34 -0.08 13.44 29.63
C ILE A 34 1.40 13.22 29.89
N GLU A 35 2.28 14.06 29.33
CA GLU A 35 3.72 13.94 29.55
C GLU A 35 4.09 14.02 31.04
N ASN A 36 3.47 14.94 31.79
CA ASN A 36 3.70 15.06 33.22
C ASN A 36 3.27 13.83 34.01
N LEU A 37 2.20 13.15 33.58
CA LEU A 37 1.69 11.95 34.22
C LEU A 37 2.63 10.74 34.06
N ILE A 38 3.34 10.64 32.93
CA ILE A 38 4.13 9.45 32.58
C ILE A 38 5.65 9.70 32.53
N LYS A 39 6.14 10.93 32.77
CA LYS A 39 7.57 11.28 32.62
C LYS A 39 8.53 10.48 33.50
N GLN A 40 8.06 9.98 34.65
CA GLN A 40 8.87 9.17 35.58
C GLN A 40 8.74 7.66 35.35
N ASP A 41 7.89 7.22 34.43
CA ASP A 41 7.74 5.80 34.13
C ASP A 41 8.72 5.36 33.04
N TYR A 42 9.69 4.53 33.45
CA TYR A 42 10.72 3.95 32.57
C TYR A 42 10.45 2.48 32.24
N SER A 43 9.24 1.97 32.53
CA SER A 43 8.83 0.65 32.09
C SER A 43 8.65 0.61 30.58
N ILE A 44 8.59 -0.60 30.01
CA ILE A 44 8.26 -0.82 28.58
C ILE A 44 6.98 -0.08 28.20
N ARG A 45 5.95 -0.11 29.05
CA ARG A 45 4.67 0.57 28.79
C ARG A 45 4.83 2.09 28.84
N GLY A 46 5.45 2.63 29.89
CA GLY A 46 5.71 4.07 30.02
C GLY A 46 6.51 4.65 28.85
N LEU A 47 7.60 3.99 28.47
CA LEU A 47 8.41 4.39 27.30
C LEU A 47 7.63 4.30 25.99
N THR A 48 6.82 3.26 25.79
CA THR A 48 5.94 3.13 24.62
C THR A 48 4.96 4.29 24.50
N LEU A 49 4.28 4.64 25.61
CA LEU A 49 3.33 5.74 25.65
C LEU A 49 4.02 7.10 25.42
N ARG A 50 5.20 7.33 25.99
CA ARG A 50 6.01 8.54 25.74
C ARG A 50 6.42 8.66 24.28
N GLY A 51 6.83 7.55 23.65
CA GLY A 51 7.12 7.50 22.22
C GLY A 51 5.91 7.91 21.36
N SER A 52 4.74 7.34 21.65
CA SER A 52 3.50 7.68 20.95
C SER A 52 3.04 9.11 21.18
N LEU A 53 3.16 9.62 22.41
CA LEU A 53 2.85 11.00 22.74
C LEU A 53 3.72 11.97 21.95
N CYS A 54 5.05 11.79 21.98
CA CYS A 54 5.99 12.60 21.23
C CYS A 54 5.71 12.53 19.72
N PHE A 55 5.42 11.34 19.20
CA PHE A 55 5.11 11.17 17.78
C PHE A 55 3.87 11.98 17.38
N LEU A 56 2.76 11.84 18.12
CA LEU A 56 1.52 12.58 17.84
C LEU A 56 1.69 14.11 17.97
N GLU A 57 2.61 14.56 18.81
CA GLU A 57 2.97 15.97 18.97
C GLU A 57 4.00 16.48 17.95
N ASN A 58 4.27 15.70 16.89
CA ASN A 58 5.26 16.03 15.87
C ASN A 58 6.73 16.10 16.40
N ARG A 59 7.01 15.64 17.62
CA ARG A 59 8.35 15.54 18.22
C ARG A 59 9.03 14.22 17.82
N ASN A 60 9.24 14.03 16.52
CA ASN A 60 9.62 12.74 15.95
C ASN A 60 10.95 12.18 16.47
N ASP A 61 11.97 13.02 16.66
CA ASP A 61 13.28 12.58 17.14
C ASP A 61 13.24 12.10 18.60
N GLU A 62 12.45 12.76 19.45
CA GLU A 62 12.19 12.30 20.83
C GLU A 62 11.39 11.00 20.83
N ALA A 63 10.39 10.88 19.95
CA ALA A 63 9.62 9.65 19.80
C ALA A 63 10.52 8.46 19.50
N LEU A 64 11.43 8.59 18.54
CA LEU A 64 12.36 7.53 18.15
C LEU A 64 13.31 7.13 19.29
N LYS A 65 13.72 8.06 20.16
CA LYS A 65 14.53 7.75 21.35
C LYS A 65 13.76 6.85 22.32
N PHE A 66 12.51 7.20 22.63
CA PHE A 66 11.68 6.41 23.53
C PHE A 66 11.35 5.03 22.95
N TYR A 67 10.97 4.95 21.67
CA TYR A 67 10.71 3.67 21.02
C TYR A 67 11.94 2.77 20.95
N SER A 68 13.11 3.34 20.67
CA SER A 68 14.38 2.59 20.67
C SER A 68 14.69 2.02 22.05
N ALA A 69 14.49 2.81 23.11
CA ALA A 69 14.64 2.35 24.50
C ALA A 69 13.64 1.23 24.84
N THR A 70 12.37 1.34 24.40
CA THR A 70 11.37 0.28 24.55
C THR A 70 11.82 -1.02 23.89
N VAL A 71 12.22 -0.97 22.61
CA VAL A 71 12.69 -2.14 21.88
C VAL A 71 13.88 -2.78 22.56
N GLN A 72 14.83 -1.98 23.05
CA GLN A 72 16.00 -2.46 23.78
C GLN A 72 15.61 -3.22 25.05
N GLN A 73 14.69 -2.67 25.85
CA GLN A 73 14.19 -3.34 27.05
C GLN A 73 13.45 -4.65 26.73
N ILE A 74 12.62 -4.67 25.67
CA ILE A 74 11.94 -5.89 25.23
C ILE A 74 12.96 -6.96 24.85
N LYS A 75 13.99 -6.62 24.07
CA LYS A 75 15.06 -7.55 23.69
C LYS A 75 15.80 -8.10 24.90
N GLN A 76 16.11 -7.25 25.89
CA GLN A 76 16.78 -7.68 27.13
C GLN A 76 15.91 -8.65 27.95
N LYS A 77 14.62 -8.34 28.13
CA LYS A 77 13.70 -9.19 28.91
C LYS A 77 13.37 -10.52 28.22
N THR A 78 13.17 -10.50 26.91
CA THR A 78 12.74 -11.68 26.14
C THR A 78 13.91 -12.49 25.58
N ARG A 79 15.12 -11.91 25.54
CA ARG A 79 16.31 -12.42 24.83
C ARG A 79 16.09 -12.65 23.33
N LYS A 80 14.97 -12.22 22.75
CA LYS A 80 14.67 -12.33 21.32
C LYS A 80 15.41 -11.23 20.54
N ARG A 81 16.02 -11.60 19.42
CA ARG A 81 16.70 -10.64 18.52
C ARG A 81 15.71 -9.86 17.64
N ASN A 82 14.63 -10.51 17.22
CA ASN A 82 13.58 -9.95 16.38
C ASN A 82 12.35 -9.69 17.25
N VAL A 83 12.07 -8.42 17.53
CA VAL A 83 10.92 -7.98 18.31
C VAL A 83 10.29 -6.80 17.58
N PHE A 84 8.97 -6.69 17.69
CA PHE A 84 8.19 -5.55 17.22
C PHE A 84 7.27 -5.08 18.34
N LEU A 85 6.77 -3.85 18.24
CA LEU A 85 5.75 -3.34 19.16
C LEU A 85 4.36 -3.67 18.57
N PRO A 86 3.42 -4.21 19.36
CA PRO A 86 2.08 -4.49 18.89
C PRO A 86 1.18 -3.24 18.88
N SER A 87 -0.04 -3.38 18.39
CA SER A 87 -1.14 -2.42 18.43
C SER A 87 -0.85 -1.09 17.71
N ILE A 88 -1.70 -0.09 17.97
CA ILE A 88 -1.56 1.27 17.45
C ILE A 88 -0.20 1.90 17.78
N HIS A 89 0.38 1.58 18.94
CA HIS A 89 1.67 2.13 19.36
C HIS A 89 2.82 1.63 18.50
N GLY A 90 2.78 0.36 18.09
CA GLY A 90 3.71 -0.20 17.11
C GLY A 90 3.52 0.38 15.71
N PHE A 91 2.28 0.67 15.33
CA PHE A 91 1.99 1.36 14.07
C PHE A 91 2.56 2.79 14.07
N PHE A 92 2.36 3.55 15.15
CA PHE A 92 2.98 4.88 15.32
C PHE A 92 4.51 4.84 15.29
N TYR A 93 5.13 3.81 15.88
CA TYR A 93 6.58 3.67 15.77
C TYR A 93 7.04 3.47 14.32
N ASN A 94 6.36 2.60 13.58
CA ASN A 94 6.66 2.37 12.17
C ASN A 94 6.46 3.63 11.32
N LEU A 95 5.43 4.44 11.62
CA LEU A 95 5.25 5.74 10.99
C LEU A 95 6.34 6.76 11.39
N ALA A 96 6.83 6.74 12.62
CA ALA A 96 7.93 7.60 13.07
C ALA A 96 9.24 7.28 12.33
N LEU A 97 9.50 6.00 12.08
CA LEU A 97 10.63 5.54 11.26
C LEU A 97 10.49 5.99 9.80
N LEU A 98 9.29 5.83 9.22
CA LEU A 98 8.98 6.28 7.87
C LEU A 98 9.16 7.80 7.72
N LYS A 99 8.70 8.57 8.71
CA LYS A 99 8.78 10.03 8.72
C LYS A 99 10.21 10.56 8.77
N ASN A 100 11.11 9.90 9.49
CA ASN A 100 12.48 10.36 9.66
C ASN A 100 13.33 10.23 8.37
N ARG A 101 13.03 9.25 7.52
CA ARG A 101 13.68 9.01 6.21
C ARG A 101 15.19 8.74 6.22
N ALA A 102 15.87 8.72 7.36
CA ALA A 102 17.26 8.27 7.40
C ALA A 102 17.36 6.81 6.89
N PRO A 103 18.36 6.48 6.05
CA PRO A 103 18.49 5.14 5.46
C PRO A 103 18.49 4.01 6.50
N GLU A 104 19.07 4.24 7.68
CA GLU A 104 19.11 3.28 8.78
C GLU A 104 17.70 3.00 9.31
N ASN A 105 16.88 4.04 9.46
CA ASN A 105 15.50 3.94 9.94
C ASN A 105 14.58 3.29 8.90
N LEU A 106 14.76 3.60 7.61
CA LEU A 106 14.01 2.96 6.53
C LEU A 106 14.37 1.47 6.39
N ASN A 107 15.66 1.13 6.50
CA ASN A 107 16.11 -0.26 6.52
C ASN A 107 15.59 -1.02 7.76
N TYR A 108 15.55 -0.36 8.91
CA TYR A 108 14.97 -0.94 10.12
C TYR A 108 13.46 -1.14 9.99
N LEU A 109 12.73 -0.17 9.44
CA LEU A 109 11.31 -0.27 9.13
C LEU A 109 11.01 -1.44 8.20
N LYS A 110 11.78 -1.59 7.10
CA LYS A 110 11.65 -2.72 6.17
C LYS A 110 11.75 -4.06 6.88
N LYS A 111 12.71 -4.20 7.81
CA LYS A 111 12.89 -5.41 8.62
C LYS A 111 11.72 -5.62 9.58
N GLN A 112 11.25 -4.57 10.26
CA GLN A 112 10.09 -4.65 11.17
C GLN A 112 8.83 -5.11 10.45
N LEU A 113 8.49 -4.49 9.32
CA LEU A 113 7.30 -4.85 8.54
C LEU A 113 7.38 -6.28 8.01
N ALA A 114 8.56 -6.74 7.58
CA ALA A 114 8.77 -8.13 7.16
C ALA A 114 8.62 -9.15 8.30
N ILE A 115 8.95 -8.78 9.54
CA ILE A 115 8.71 -9.62 10.73
C ILE A 115 7.22 -9.65 11.05
N ILE A 116 6.56 -8.50 11.07
CA ILE A 116 5.12 -8.36 11.36
C ILE A 116 4.28 -9.18 10.37
N ALA A 117 4.57 -9.07 9.07
CA ALA A 117 3.85 -9.81 8.03
C ALA A 117 3.98 -11.35 8.15
N LYS A 118 4.99 -11.84 8.87
CA LYS A 118 5.20 -13.27 9.15
C LYS A 118 4.74 -13.69 10.54
N SER A 119 4.26 -12.74 11.35
CA SER A 119 3.78 -13.01 12.69
C SER A 119 2.49 -13.83 12.62
N LYS A 120 2.36 -14.78 13.56
CA LYS A 120 1.10 -15.50 13.81
C LYS A 120 0.35 -14.94 15.03
N GLU A 121 0.87 -13.88 15.63
CA GLU A 121 0.25 -13.23 16.77
C GLU A 121 -0.98 -12.44 16.29
N GLU A 122 -2.11 -12.61 16.98
CA GLU A 122 -3.31 -11.83 16.73
C GLU A 122 -3.08 -10.39 17.18
N ASP A 123 -3.09 -9.46 16.22
CA ASP A 123 -2.98 -8.02 16.46
C ASP A 123 -4.01 -7.30 15.60
N TYR A 124 -4.84 -6.47 16.23
CA TYR A 124 -5.87 -5.67 15.56
C TYR A 124 -5.28 -4.72 14.49
N PHE A 125 -4.03 -4.29 14.64
CA PHE A 125 -3.33 -3.46 13.66
C PHE A 125 -2.57 -4.25 12.58
N LEU A 126 -2.64 -5.59 12.58
CA LEU A 126 -1.87 -6.41 11.65
C LEU A 126 -2.19 -6.10 10.17
N SER A 127 -3.47 -6.00 9.82
CA SER A 127 -3.91 -5.69 8.44
C SER A 127 -3.38 -4.33 7.99
N ILE A 128 -3.42 -3.33 8.88
CA ILE A 128 -2.96 -1.97 8.63
C ILE A 128 -1.43 -1.93 8.47
N GLN A 129 -0.69 -2.70 9.27
CA GLN A 129 0.77 -2.83 9.18
C GLN A 129 1.20 -3.52 7.88
N ILE A 130 0.49 -4.56 7.44
CA ILE A 130 0.71 -5.22 6.14
C ILE A 130 0.47 -4.21 5.01
N GLN A 131 -0.61 -3.43 5.09
CA GLN A 131 -0.88 -2.40 4.09
C GLN A 131 0.19 -1.29 4.09
N LEU A 132 0.69 -0.91 5.26
CA LEU A 132 1.81 0.02 5.37
C LEU A 132 3.07 -0.53 4.68
N GLN A 133 3.31 -1.84 4.71
CA GLN A 133 4.40 -2.46 3.96
C GLN A 133 4.27 -2.29 2.45
N HIS A 134 3.07 -2.52 1.90
CA HIS A 134 2.82 -2.26 0.48
C HIS A 134 3.00 -0.77 0.13
N GLY A 135 2.45 0.13 0.96
CA GLY A 135 2.63 1.57 0.77
C GLY A 135 4.08 2.00 0.85
N PHE A 136 4.84 1.45 1.81
CA PHE A 136 6.27 1.69 1.96
C PHE A 136 7.05 1.28 0.72
N ASN A 137 6.75 0.11 0.13
CA ASN A 137 7.40 -0.34 -1.10
C ASN A 137 7.12 0.62 -2.27
N VAL A 138 5.89 1.14 -2.39
CA VAL A 138 5.54 2.15 -3.41
C VAL A 138 6.29 3.46 -3.19
N ILE A 139 6.32 3.96 -1.95
CA ILE A 139 7.03 5.19 -1.58
C ILE A 139 8.53 5.08 -1.85
N GLN A 140 9.12 3.89 -1.70
CA GLN A 140 10.52 3.62 -1.99
C GLN A 140 10.81 3.31 -3.46
N GLY A 141 9.81 3.35 -4.35
CA GLY A 141 9.96 3.00 -5.77
C GLY A 141 10.22 1.50 -6.01
N GLN A 142 10.05 0.65 -4.99
CA GLN A 142 10.22 -0.81 -5.08
C GLN A 142 8.97 -1.50 -5.64
N GLN A 143 7.84 -0.79 -5.71
CA GLN A 143 6.58 -1.26 -6.27
C GLN A 143 5.90 -0.11 -7.04
N LYS A 144 5.35 -0.36 -8.22
CA LYS A 144 4.74 0.69 -9.06
C LYS A 144 3.43 1.21 -8.48
N ASN A 145 2.62 0.33 -7.88
CA ASN A 145 1.29 0.68 -7.37
C ASN A 145 0.90 -0.18 -6.17
N ILE A 146 -0.05 0.29 -5.37
CA ILE A 146 -0.64 -0.45 -4.24
C ILE A 146 -2.04 -0.95 -4.63
N ALA A 147 -2.36 -2.20 -4.27
CA ALA A 147 -3.72 -2.71 -4.45
C ALA A 147 -4.69 -1.92 -3.56
N HIS A 148 -5.64 -1.21 -4.18
CA HIS A 148 -6.59 -0.35 -3.47
C HIS A 148 -8.05 -0.78 -3.69
N LYS A 149 -8.54 -0.79 -4.93
CA LYS A 149 -9.97 -1.03 -5.24
C LYS A 149 -10.57 -2.30 -4.63
N PRO A 150 -9.90 -3.48 -4.70
CA PRO A 150 -10.49 -4.70 -4.15
C PRO A 150 -10.71 -4.62 -2.64
N LEU A 151 -9.91 -3.82 -1.92
CA LEU A 151 -9.94 -3.72 -0.47
C LEU A 151 -11.07 -2.80 0.03
N LEU A 152 -11.42 -1.75 -0.71
CA LEU A 152 -12.33 -0.68 -0.25
C LEU A 152 -13.71 -1.18 0.23
N HIS A 153 -14.22 -2.26 -0.37
CA HIS A 153 -15.52 -2.84 -0.02
C HIS A 153 -15.51 -3.57 1.33
N HIS A 154 -14.36 -4.13 1.72
CA HIS A 154 -14.23 -4.93 2.94
C HIS A 154 -13.83 -4.11 4.17
N LEU A 155 -13.25 -2.92 3.96
CA LEU A 155 -12.78 -2.04 5.03
C LEU A 155 -13.95 -1.31 5.70
N VAL A 156 -14.50 -1.90 6.75
CA VAL A 156 -15.63 -1.35 7.52
C VAL A 156 -15.25 -0.88 8.91
N ASP A 157 -14.08 -1.28 9.40
CA ASP A 157 -13.55 -0.86 10.69
C ASP A 157 -13.09 0.62 10.65
N PRO A 158 -13.36 1.44 11.68
CA PRO A 158 -12.97 2.85 11.67
C PRO A 158 -11.47 3.06 11.47
N TYR A 159 -10.61 2.37 12.22
CA TYR A 159 -9.16 2.58 12.14
C TYR A 159 -8.59 2.06 10.84
N GLU A 160 -9.11 0.95 10.32
CA GLU A 160 -8.78 0.50 8.97
C GLU A 160 -9.13 1.59 7.94
N VAL A 161 -10.35 2.13 7.98
CA VAL A 161 -10.77 3.19 7.04
C VAL A 161 -9.86 4.42 7.14
N LEU A 162 -9.49 4.88 8.34
CA LEU A 162 -8.61 6.04 8.50
C LEU A 162 -7.19 5.78 7.96
N PHE A 163 -6.56 4.69 8.41
CA PHE A 163 -5.16 4.45 8.11
C PHE A 163 -4.93 3.93 6.69
N TYR A 164 -5.87 3.16 6.14
CA TYR A 164 -5.84 2.83 4.71
C TYR A 164 -6.03 4.09 3.85
N SER A 165 -6.93 5.01 4.22
CA SER A 165 -7.10 6.28 3.50
C SER A 165 -5.80 7.08 3.47
N LEU A 166 -5.07 7.16 4.59
CA LEU A 166 -3.76 7.80 4.65
C LEU A 166 -2.73 7.12 3.74
N ILE A 167 -2.60 5.80 3.82
CA ILE A 167 -1.63 5.03 3.01
C ILE A 167 -1.93 5.20 1.52
N PHE A 168 -3.20 5.06 1.12
CA PHE A 168 -3.63 5.27 -0.26
C PHE A 168 -3.42 6.69 -0.74
N TYR A 169 -3.65 7.69 0.12
CA TYR A 169 -3.36 9.08 -0.19
C TYR A 169 -1.86 9.33 -0.41
N TRP A 170 -1.00 8.77 0.44
CA TRP A 170 0.46 8.87 0.27
C TRP A 170 0.96 8.21 -1.02
N CYS A 171 0.28 7.16 -1.46
CA CYS A 171 0.57 6.43 -2.70
C CYS A 171 -0.08 7.04 -3.95
N ASP A 172 -0.85 8.13 -3.81
CA ASP A 172 -1.53 8.81 -4.92
C ASP A 172 -2.52 7.92 -5.70
N VAL A 173 -3.24 7.04 -5.00
CA VAL A 173 -4.23 6.12 -5.61
C VAL A 173 -5.69 6.44 -5.27
N LEU A 174 -5.92 7.39 -4.36
CA LEU A 174 -7.26 7.75 -3.87
C LEU A 174 -7.77 9.02 -4.56
N SER A 175 -8.95 8.97 -5.17
CA SER A 175 -9.54 10.10 -5.91
C SER A 175 -11.06 10.20 -5.74
N LEU A 176 -11.62 11.41 -5.66
CA LEU A 176 -13.07 11.63 -5.70
C LEU A 176 -13.69 11.50 -7.10
N SER A 177 -12.90 11.19 -8.13
CA SER A 177 -13.36 11.11 -9.51
C SER A 177 -13.98 9.76 -9.89
N ASN A 178 -14.02 8.79 -8.97
CA ASN A 178 -14.61 7.48 -9.20
C ASN A 178 -15.48 7.02 -8.03
N GLU A 179 -16.53 6.27 -8.34
CA GLU A 179 -17.58 5.91 -7.39
C GLU A 179 -17.09 5.02 -6.24
N TYR A 180 -16.12 4.12 -6.50
CA TYR A 180 -15.59 3.21 -5.48
C TYR A 180 -14.86 3.98 -4.37
N ASP A 181 -13.97 4.88 -4.75
CA ASP A 181 -13.23 5.73 -3.83
C ASP A 181 -14.17 6.72 -3.12
N GLU A 182 -15.14 7.30 -3.83
CA GLU A 182 -16.11 8.22 -3.23
C GLU A 182 -16.92 7.53 -2.11
N ARG A 183 -17.43 6.32 -2.35
CA ARG A 183 -18.16 5.54 -1.32
C ARG A 183 -17.29 5.23 -0.11
N PHE A 184 -16.02 4.90 -0.33
CA PHE A 184 -15.07 4.65 0.76
C PHE A 184 -14.77 5.94 1.55
N LEU A 185 -14.56 7.07 0.87
CA LEU A 185 -14.34 8.38 1.49
C LEU A 185 -15.58 8.89 2.23
N ASP A 186 -16.78 8.52 1.79
CA ASP A 186 -18.03 8.81 2.51
C ASP A 186 -18.16 8.02 3.82
N ARG A 187 -17.57 6.81 3.87
CA ARG A 187 -17.43 6.07 5.13
C ARG A 187 -16.46 6.78 6.08
N LEU A 188 -15.31 7.23 5.57
CA LEU A 188 -14.36 8.06 6.35
C LEU A 188 -15.05 9.34 6.88
N LYS A 189 -15.83 10.03 6.05
CA LYS A 189 -16.62 11.21 6.44
C LYS A 189 -17.57 10.90 7.59
N THR A 190 -18.29 9.79 7.49
CA THR A 190 -19.22 9.35 8.54
C THR A 190 -18.50 9.12 9.87
N PHE A 191 -17.35 8.43 9.85
CA PHE A 191 -16.54 8.21 11.05
C PHE A 191 -15.93 9.50 11.59
N CYS A 192 -15.55 10.47 10.75
CA CYS A 192 -15.10 11.79 11.21
C CYS A 192 -16.19 12.48 12.05
N PHE A 193 -17.45 12.40 11.60
CA PHE A 193 -18.57 13.00 12.33
C PHE A 193 -18.87 12.29 13.65
N GLN A 194 -18.70 10.98 13.70
CA GLN A 194 -18.88 10.21 14.94
C GLN A 194 -17.73 10.50 15.92
N ALA A 195 -16.49 10.51 15.42
CA ALA A 195 -15.29 10.83 16.19
C ALA A 195 -15.36 12.21 16.85
N ASP A 196 -15.81 13.24 16.12
CA ASP A 196 -16.01 14.58 16.65
C ASP A 196 -17.02 14.61 17.81
N LYS A 197 -18.13 13.87 17.68
CA LYS A 197 -19.17 13.78 18.73
C LYS A 197 -18.66 13.14 20.02
N VAL A 198 -17.83 12.10 19.91
CA VAL A 198 -17.34 11.33 21.07
C VAL A 198 -15.98 11.82 21.58
N GLY A 199 -15.40 12.85 20.96
CA GLY A 199 -14.11 13.41 21.36
C GLY A 199 -12.90 12.58 20.95
N ALA A 200 -13.00 11.74 19.91
CA ALA A 200 -11.85 11.06 19.30
C ALA A 200 -11.11 12.02 18.36
N LEU A 201 -10.36 12.96 18.97
CA LEU A 201 -9.69 14.08 18.31
C LEU A 201 -8.76 13.61 17.18
N LEU A 202 -7.93 12.59 17.41
CA LEU A 202 -7.00 12.05 16.40
C LEU A 202 -7.74 11.72 15.09
N TYR A 203 -8.81 10.95 15.20
CA TYR A 203 -9.57 10.50 14.04
C TYR A 203 -10.25 11.68 13.34
N ALA A 204 -10.95 12.52 14.10
CA ALA A 204 -11.68 13.67 13.54
C ALA A 204 -10.75 14.67 12.84
N ALA A 205 -9.61 14.97 13.47
CA ALA A 205 -8.63 15.92 12.94
C ALA A 205 -7.96 15.40 11.67
N VAL A 206 -7.41 14.18 11.71
CA VAL A 206 -6.69 13.58 10.58
C VAL A 206 -7.64 13.30 9.42
N GLY A 207 -8.80 12.68 9.69
CA GLY A 207 -9.76 12.33 8.66
C GLY A 207 -10.37 13.56 7.97
N ALA A 208 -10.79 14.58 8.73
CA ALA A 208 -11.36 15.80 8.13
C ALA A 208 -10.31 16.57 7.30
N THR A 209 -9.06 16.64 7.79
CA THR A 209 -7.96 17.29 7.06
C THR A 209 -7.66 16.54 5.76
N LEU A 210 -7.61 15.21 5.80
CA LEU A 210 -7.40 14.38 4.61
C LEU A 210 -8.52 14.57 3.57
N LEU A 211 -9.78 14.50 4.01
CA LEU A 211 -10.94 14.69 3.12
C LEU A 211 -10.94 16.08 2.47
N GLN A 212 -10.55 17.12 3.22
CA GLN A 212 -10.39 18.47 2.67
C GLN A 212 -9.29 18.52 1.60
N LYS A 213 -8.13 17.88 1.83
CA LYS A 213 -7.04 17.81 0.84
C LYS A 213 -7.42 17.06 -0.43
N LEU A 214 -8.26 16.04 -0.31
CA LEU A 214 -8.81 15.30 -1.45
C LEU A 214 -9.85 16.11 -2.24
N GLY A 215 -10.26 17.29 -1.76
CA GLY A 215 -11.20 18.17 -2.47
C GLY A 215 -12.68 17.90 -2.15
N MET A 216 -12.99 17.18 -1.07
CA MET A 216 -14.37 16.86 -0.70
C MET A 216 -15.19 18.12 -0.44
N GLN A 217 -16.29 18.27 -1.17
CA GLN A 217 -17.21 19.40 -1.04
C GLN A 217 -18.27 19.13 0.02
N ASP A 218 -17.87 19.12 1.30
CA ASP A 218 -18.79 19.01 2.43
C ASP A 218 -18.53 20.13 3.46
N ASN A 219 -19.57 20.91 3.78
CA ASN A 219 -19.45 22.07 4.67
C ASN A 219 -19.08 21.69 6.10
N LYS A 220 -19.52 20.52 6.59
CA LYS A 220 -19.19 20.06 7.94
C LYS A 220 -17.75 19.58 8.01
N ILE A 221 -17.26 18.87 6.98
CA ILE A 221 -15.83 18.52 6.86
C ILE A 221 -14.95 19.77 6.82
N LYS A 222 -15.30 20.78 6.02
CA LYS A 222 -14.57 22.06 5.99
C LYS A 222 -14.51 22.70 7.38
N ARG A 223 -15.63 22.72 8.13
CA ARG A 223 -15.66 23.23 9.51
C ARG A 223 -14.79 22.41 10.47
N LEU A 224 -14.81 21.09 10.37
CA LEU A 224 -13.98 20.22 11.21
C LEU A 224 -12.49 20.38 10.93
N ALA A 225 -12.10 20.47 9.66
CA ALA A 225 -10.70 20.72 9.29
C ALA A 225 -10.21 22.08 9.84
N VAL A 226 -11.05 23.12 9.80
CA VAL A 226 -10.74 24.42 10.42
C VAL A 226 -10.69 24.32 11.95
N LYS A 227 -11.62 23.61 12.59
CA LYS A 227 -11.65 23.37 14.05
C LYS A 227 -10.35 22.71 14.54
N TYR A 228 -9.85 21.74 13.79
CA TYR A 228 -8.68 20.94 14.15
C TYR A 228 -7.39 21.35 13.44
N LYS A 229 -7.34 22.52 12.78
CA LYS A 229 -6.18 22.98 11.98
C LYS A 229 -4.85 23.10 12.75
N ASN A 230 -4.92 23.15 14.08
CA ASN A 230 -3.76 23.24 14.98
C ASN A 230 -3.60 21.98 15.84
N ALA A 231 -4.40 20.93 15.61
CA ALA A 231 -4.26 19.69 16.35
C ALA A 231 -2.87 19.07 16.06
N PRO A 232 -2.10 18.65 17.08
CA PRO A 232 -0.72 18.23 16.86
C PRO A 232 -0.60 17.07 15.85
N CYS A 233 -1.56 16.16 15.84
CA CYS A 233 -1.56 14.96 15.01
C CYS A 233 -1.86 15.18 13.52
N ILE A 234 -2.23 16.39 13.07
CA ILE A 234 -2.55 16.62 11.65
C ILE A 234 -1.35 16.43 10.72
N HIS A 235 -0.13 16.47 11.27
CA HIS A 235 1.09 16.16 10.51
C HIS A 235 1.07 14.74 9.92
N LEU A 236 0.21 13.83 10.40
CA LEU A 236 0.09 12.48 9.83
C LEU A 236 -0.38 12.53 8.38
N VAL A 237 -1.21 13.51 8.00
CA VAL A 237 -1.71 13.64 6.62
C VAL A 237 -0.56 13.89 5.65
N ASP A 238 0.41 14.72 6.05
CA ASP A 238 1.59 15.09 5.26
C ASP A 238 2.87 14.35 5.69
N LEU A 239 2.73 13.19 6.32
CA LEU A 239 3.87 12.41 6.81
C LEU A 239 4.81 12.03 5.66
N VAL A 240 4.22 11.62 4.54
CA VAL A 240 4.91 11.37 3.28
C VAL A 240 4.62 12.55 2.35
N PRO A 241 5.63 13.32 1.94
CA PRO A 241 5.43 14.45 1.07
C PRO A 241 5.00 13.91 -0.28
N ARG A 242 4.11 14.65 -0.93
CA ARG A 242 3.81 14.40 -2.33
C ARG A 242 5.05 14.73 -3.15
N VAL A 243 5.86 13.71 -3.38
CA VAL A 243 6.86 13.73 -4.45
C VAL A 243 6.06 13.62 -5.73
N GLU A 244 6.01 14.69 -6.49
CA GLU A 244 5.30 14.74 -7.77
C GLU A 244 5.78 13.58 -8.66
N LYS A 245 4.92 13.05 -9.54
CA LYS A 245 5.26 11.88 -10.37
C LYS A 245 6.58 12.07 -11.14
N TRP A 246 6.88 13.31 -11.56
CA TRP A 246 8.12 13.67 -12.22
C TRP A 246 9.35 13.64 -11.29
N GLU A 247 9.20 14.04 -10.03
CA GLU A 247 10.28 14.03 -9.04
C GLU A 247 10.58 12.58 -8.60
N ARG A 248 9.57 11.70 -8.55
CA ARG A 248 9.78 10.25 -8.36
C ARG A 248 10.52 9.61 -9.54
N ALA A 249 10.16 9.97 -10.76
CA ALA A 249 10.87 9.53 -11.97
C ALA A 249 12.31 10.05 -11.98
N LEU A 250 12.53 11.30 -11.58
CA LEU A 250 13.87 11.90 -11.48
C LEU A 250 14.72 11.23 -10.40
N MET A 251 14.15 10.93 -9.22
CA MET A 251 14.86 10.21 -8.16
C MET A 251 15.24 8.78 -8.61
N ALA A 252 14.34 8.07 -9.29
CA ALA A 252 14.63 6.77 -9.88
C ALA A 252 15.77 6.85 -10.91
N LEU A 253 15.77 7.88 -11.78
CA LEU A 253 16.84 8.14 -12.73
C LEU A 253 18.17 8.50 -12.04
N THR A 254 18.15 9.27 -10.95
CA THR A 254 19.37 9.60 -10.20
C THR A 254 19.97 8.38 -9.48
N GLN A 255 19.13 7.46 -8.98
CA GLN A 255 19.60 6.21 -8.37
C GLN A 255 20.23 5.27 -9.40
N ILE A 256 19.70 5.24 -10.63
CA ILE A 256 20.31 4.53 -11.77
C ILE A 256 21.69 5.12 -12.08
N ASN A 257 21.83 6.44 -12.15
CA ASN A 257 23.11 7.09 -12.44
C ASN A 257 24.14 6.97 -11.30
N SER A 258 23.71 6.97 -10.02
CA SER A 258 24.63 6.76 -8.90
C SER A 258 25.17 5.33 -8.79
N SER A 259 24.51 4.38 -9.47
CA SER A 259 24.94 2.98 -9.54
C SER A 259 26.05 2.76 -10.58
N GLU A 260 26.39 3.77 -11.39
CA GLU A 260 27.45 3.67 -12.42
C GLU A 260 28.86 3.98 -11.89
N THR A 261 29.00 4.48 -10.66
CA THR A 261 30.33 4.82 -10.10
C THR A 261 30.96 3.78 -9.19
N ASP A 262 30.26 2.70 -8.83
CA ASP A 262 30.84 1.60 -8.08
C ASP A 262 30.28 0.27 -8.57
N SER A 263 30.91 -0.32 -9.60
CA SER A 263 31.47 -1.68 -9.54
C SER A 263 31.75 -2.25 -10.94
N ASN A 264 33.04 -2.46 -11.19
CA ASN A 264 33.54 -3.56 -11.98
C ASN A 264 32.87 -4.87 -11.51
N SER A 265 31.88 -5.37 -12.24
CA SER A 265 31.50 -6.78 -12.23
C SER A 265 30.77 -7.11 -13.53
N GLY A 266 31.38 -7.99 -14.35
CA GLY A 266 30.74 -8.53 -15.53
C GLY A 266 29.57 -9.42 -15.15
N ALA A 267 28.35 -8.92 -15.33
CA ALA A 267 27.15 -9.73 -15.46
C ALA A 267 26.33 -9.14 -16.62
N VAL A 268 26.28 -9.88 -17.73
CA VAL A 268 25.39 -9.58 -18.85
C VAL A 268 23.96 -9.63 -18.32
N SER A 269 23.28 -8.48 -18.27
CA SER A 269 21.85 -8.42 -17.95
C SER A 269 21.07 -9.25 -18.97
N VAL A 270 20.38 -10.28 -18.50
CA VAL A 270 19.49 -11.10 -19.34
C VAL A 270 18.21 -10.31 -19.57
N GLU A 271 18.15 -9.59 -20.69
CA GLU A 271 16.94 -8.85 -21.10
C GLU A 271 15.78 -9.84 -21.32
N SER A 272 14.63 -9.57 -20.71
CA SER A 272 13.40 -10.37 -20.80
C SER A 272 12.28 -9.52 -21.40
N ARG A 273 11.32 -10.14 -22.11
CA ARG A 273 10.15 -9.44 -22.68
C ARG A 273 8.91 -10.33 -22.71
N MET A 274 7.74 -9.71 -22.76
CA MET A 274 6.48 -10.39 -23.05
C MET A 274 6.23 -10.42 -24.56
N VAL A 275 5.73 -11.55 -25.05
CA VAL A 275 5.17 -11.66 -26.40
C VAL A 275 3.81 -12.35 -26.34
N TRP A 276 2.94 -12.02 -27.31
CA TRP A 276 1.58 -12.52 -27.38
C TRP A 276 1.40 -13.38 -28.63
N LEU A 277 0.99 -14.63 -28.45
CA LEU A 277 0.79 -15.57 -29.55
C LEU A 277 -0.67 -15.59 -29.96
N LEU A 278 -0.95 -15.14 -31.19
CA LEU A 278 -2.28 -15.13 -31.79
C LEU A 278 -2.57 -16.48 -32.45
N SER A 279 -3.73 -17.05 -32.13
CA SER A 279 -4.32 -18.20 -32.81
C SER A 279 -5.68 -17.83 -33.38
N LEU A 280 -5.99 -18.32 -34.58
CA LEU A 280 -7.30 -18.19 -35.22
C LEU A 280 -7.90 -19.58 -35.43
N ASN A 281 -9.10 -19.79 -34.90
CA ASN A 281 -9.86 -21.03 -35.00
C ASN A 281 -11.28 -20.70 -35.50
N GLY A 282 -11.46 -20.72 -36.82
CA GLY A 282 -12.73 -20.32 -37.45
C GLY A 282 -13.05 -18.87 -37.13
N ASN A 283 -14.19 -18.63 -36.48
CA ASN A 283 -14.63 -17.28 -36.08
C ASN A 283 -14.07 -16.81 -34.74
N TYR A 284 -13.22 -17.60 -34.08
CA TYR A 284 -12.63 -17.27 -32.78
C TYR A 284 -11.15 -16.95 -32.91
N ALA A 285 -10.72 -15.93 -32.18
CA ALA A 285 -9.33 -15.52 -32.09
C ALA A 285 -8.92 -15.49 -30.61
N SER A 286 -7.74 -16.00 -30.30
CA SER A 286 -7.21 -16.02 -28.92
C SER A 286 -5.75 -15.60 -28.90
N ILE A 287 -5.33 -15.00 -27.78
CA ILE A 287 -3.94 -14.62 -27.54
C ILE A 287 -3.39 -15.24 -26.26
N GLU A 288 -2.17 -15.77 -26.35
CA GLU A 288 -1.49 -16.42 -25.24
C GLU A 288 -0.16 -15.72 -24.90
N PRO A 289 0.12 -15.43 -23.62
CA PRO A 289 1.35 -14.78 -23.22
C PRO A 289 2.53 -15.75 -23.11
N ARG A 290 3.70 -15.30 -23.59
CA ARG A 290 4.98 -16.00 -23.49
C ARG A 290 6.07 -15.04 -23.01
N GLU A 291 6.85 -15.47 -22.02
CA GLU A 291 8.06 -14.76 -21.57
C GLU A 291 9.25 -15.19 -22.43
N GLN A 292 9.86 -14.26 -23.18
CA GLN A 292 11.11 -14.48 -23.90
C GLN A 292 12.28 -13.87 -23.14
N LYS A 293 13.47 -14.48 -23.31
CA LYS A 293 14.73 -13.98 -22.76
C LYS A 293 15.80 -13.96 -23.85
N ILE A 294 16.75 -13.04 -23.77
CA ILE A 294 17.93 -13.06 -24.64
C ILE A 294 18.87 -14.18 -24.17
N GLY A 295 19.13 -15.15 -25.06
CA GLY A 295 20.11 -16.21 -24.81
C GLY A 295 21.55 -15.71 -24.96
N LYS A 296 22.53 -16.54 -24.57
CA LYS A 296 23.98 -16.23 -24.68
C LYS A 296 24.45 -15.88 -26.10
N SER A 297 23.68 -16.22 -27.12
CA SER A 297 23.93 -15.92 -28.53
C SER A 297 23.33 -14.58 -29.00
N GLY A 298 22.71 -13.80 -28.11
CA GLY A 298 22.04 -12.54 -28.45
C GLY A 298 20.66 -12.71 -29.12
N ARG A 299 20.14 -13.94 -29.22
CA ARG A 299 18.83 -14.23 -29.82
C ARG A 299 17.76 -14.44 -28.74
N TRP A 300 16.55 -13.97 -29.01
CA TRP A 300 15.38 -14.25 -28.18
C TRP A 300 15.04 -15.75 -28.19
N THR A 301 14.68 -16.30 -27.03
CA THR A 301 14.14 -17.65 -26.92
C THR A 301 12.73 -17.72 -27.52
N LYS A 302 12.23 -18.94 -27.82
CA LYS A 302 10.80 -19.13 -28.18
C LYS A 302 9.84 -18.70 -27.07
N GLY A 303 10.33 -18.63 -25.85
CA GLY A 303 9.61 -18.12 -24.69
C GLY A 303 8.78 -19.17 -23.96
N ARG A 304 8.69 -18.99 -22.64
CA ARG A 304 7.97 -19.87 -21.71
C ARG A 304 6.51 -19.41 -21.59
N PRO A 305 5.51 -20.31 -21.62
CA PRO A 305 4.13 -19.95 -21.32
C PRO A 305 4.00 -19.27 -19.97
N VAL A 306 3.24 -18.17 -19.92
CA VAL A 306 2.91 -17.48 -18.67
C VAL A 306 1.44 -17.75 -18.34
N ALA A 307 1.16 -18.24 -17.13
CA ALA A 307 -0.22 -18.47 -16.72
C ALA A 307 -0.96 -17.13 -16.53
N LEU A 308 -2.18 -16.99 -17.07
CA LEU A 308 -3.00 -15.78 -16.90
C LEU A 308 -3.23 -15.44 -15.43
N LYS A 309 -3.43 -16.45 -14.59
CA LYS A 309 -3.51 -16.29 -13.12
C LYS A 309 -2.30 -15.54 -12.55
N ARG A 310 -1.08 -15.78 -13.06
CA ARG A 310 0.12 -15.05 -12.63
C ARG A 310 0.12 -13.62 -13.15
N LEU A 311 -0.37 -13.38 -14.35
CA LEU A 311 -0.53 -12.02 -14.86
C LEU A 311 -1.63 -11.23 -14.12
N VAL A 312 -2.57 -11.89 -13.44
CA VAL A 312 -3.54 -11.21 -12.56
C VAL A 312 -2.96 -11.02 -11.17
N ASN A 313 -2.42 -12.08 -10.56
CA ASN A 313 -2.07 -12.10 -9.14
C ASN A 313 -0.63 -11.64 -8.83
N GLU A 314 0.27 -11.80 -9.79
CA GLU A 314 1.71 -11.60 -9.65
C GLU A 314 2.24 -10.68 -10.77
N ARG A 315 1.41 -9.76 -11.28
CA ARG A 315 1.80 -8.91 -12.42
C ARG A 315 3.08 -8.13 -12.17
N ASP A 316 3.27 -7.67 -10.94
CA ASP A 316 4.45 -6.92 -10.52
C ASP A 316 5.73 -7.77 -10.47
N SER A 317 5.63 -9.10 -10.60
CA SER A 317 6.81 -9.98 -10.73
C SER A 317 7.46 -9.93 -12.13
N PHE A 318 6.82 -9.26 -13.09
CA PHE A 318 7.29 -9.10 -14.46
C PHE A 318 7.74 -7.64 -14.68
N ASP A 319 9.01 -7.37 -14.39
CA ASP A 319 9.66 -6.05 -14.48
C ASP A 319 9.81 -5.51 -15.92
N TYR A 320 9.59 -6.36 -16.91
CA TYR A 320 9.71 -6.06 -18.33
C TYR A 320 8.39 -5.76 -19.05
N LEU A 321 7.24 -5.76 -18.35
CA LEU A 321 5.95 -5.49 -18.99
C LEU A 321 5.81 -4.02 -19.41
N THR A 322 5.43 -3.82 -20.68
CA THR A 322 5.15 -2.49 -21.23
C THR A 322 3.72 -2.04 -20.92
N ASP A 323 3.40 -0.77 -21.17
CA ASP A 323 2.03 -0.27 -21.05
C ASP A 323 1.07 -0.93 -22.07
N GLN A 324 1.58 -1.40 -23.22
CA GLN A 324 0.82 -2.19 -24.18
C GLN A 324 0.51 -3.59 -23.64
N ASP A 325 1.47 -4.26 -23.01
CA ASP A 325 1.23 -5.56 -22.36
C ASP A 325 0.18 -5.44 -21.26
N ASN A 326 0.30 -4.39 -20.44
CA ASN A 326 -0.63 -4.12 -19.35
C ASN A 326 -2.07 -3.88 -19.83
N ARG A 327 -2.25 -3.26 -21.01
CA ARG A 327 -3.57 -3.09 -21.62
C ARG A 327 -4.23 -4.43 -21.92
N ILE A 328 -3.48 -5.38 -22.48
CA ILE A 328 -3.96 -6.74 -22.76
C ILE A 328 -4.25 -7.47 -21.44
N CYS A 329 -3.33 -7.42 -20.48
CA CYS A 329 -3.53 -8.09 -19.19
C CYS A 329 -4.74 -7.53 -18.40
N ASN A 330 -5.16 -6.29 -18.64
CA ASN A 330 -6.37 -5.72 -18.04
C ASN A 330 -7.68 -6.28 -18.61
N GLN A 331 -7.62 -7.02 -19.73
CA GLN A 331 -8.76 -7.72 -20.32
C GLN A 331 -8.82 -9.19 -19.89
N ILE A 332 -8.03 -9.61 -18.91
CA ILE A 332 -8.12 -10.99 -18.37
C ILE A 332 -9.41 -11.08 -17.56
N GLU A 333 -10.32 -11.93 -18.00
CA GLU A 333 -11.58 -12.22 -17.31
C GLU A 333 -11.38 -13.36 -16.32
N VAL A 334 -12.13 -13.31 -15.22
CA VAL A 334 -12.07 -14.31 -14.15
C VAL A 334 -13.49 -14.81 -13.89
N GLU A 335 -13.74 -16.06 -14.27
CA GLU A 335 -14.99 -16.75 -13.98
C GLU A 335 -14.84 -17.64 -12.75
N TYR A 336 -15.91 -17.71 -11.95
CA TYR A 336 -15.95 -18.52 -10.74
C TYR A 336 -16.97 -19.64 -10.90
N GLU A 337 -16.48 -20.87 -11.02
CA GLU A 337 -17.35 -22.04 -11.07
C GLU A 337 -17.70 -22.47 -9.63
N GLN A 338 -18.99 -22.45 -9.30
CA GLN A 338 -19.48 -22.98 -8.02
C GLN A 338 -19.79 -24.47 -8.19
N SER A 339 -18.99 -25.33 -7.57
CA SER A 339 -19.31 -26.75 -7.49
C SER A 339 -20.31 -27.01 -6.36
N TYR A 340 -21.47 -27.59 -6.69
CA TYR A 340 -22.55 -27.89 -5.72
C TYR A 340 -22.16 -28.93 -4.65
N TYR A 341 -21.02 -29.61 -4.81
CA TYR A 341 -20.59 -30.71 -3.93
C TYR A 341 -19.22 -30.50 -3.28
N ASN A 342 -18.57 -29.35 -3.47
CA ASN A 342 -17.26 -29.08 -2.89
C ASN A 342 -17.16 -27.64 -2.40
N TYR A 343 -16.64 -27.45 -1.19
CA TYR A 343 -16.38 -26.14 -0.56
C TYR A 343 -15.22 -25.34 -1.22
N GLY A 344 -14.91 -25.63 -2.48
CA GLY A 344 -13.85 -25.00 -3.26
C GLY A 344 -14.44 -24.22 -4.43
N ARG A 345 -14.05 -22.95 -4.55
CA ARG A 345 -14.32 -22.11 -5.72
C ARG A 345 -13.17 -22.30 -6.71
N THR A 346 -13.45 -22.81 -7.92
CA THR A 346 -12.45 -22.88 -8.99
C THR A 346 -12.49 -21.59 -9.78
N GLU A 347 -11.31 -20.98 -9.99
CA GLU A 347 -11.15 -19.76 -10.78
C GLU A 347 -10.68 -20.14 -12.19
N HIS A 348 -11.42 -19.71 -13.20
CA HIS A 348 -11.06 -19.85 -14.60
C HIS A 348 -10.65 -18.48 -15.15
N PHE A 349 -9.52 -18.41 -15.85
CA PHE A 349 -8.96 -17.17 -16.40
C PHE A 349 -8.94 -17.26 -17.92
N SER A 350 -9.51 -16.29 -18.61
CA SER A 350 -9.58 -16.23 -20.08
C SER A 350 -9.14 -14.86 -20.62
N LEU A 351 -8.69 -14.87 -21.87
CA LEU A 351 -8.48 -13.67 -22.69
C LEU A 351 -9.33 -13.83 -23.94
N GLU A 352 -10.37 -13.00 -24.05
CA GLU A 352 -11.34 -13.07 -25.13
C GLU A 352 -11.18 -11.90 -26.12
N ASN A 353 -12.24 -11.59 -26.87
CA ASN A 353 -12.19 -10.65 -27.99
C ASN A 353 -11.70 -9.23 -27.60
N ASP A 354 -12.00 -8.77 -26.39
CA ASP A 354 -11.57 -7.46 -25.91
C ASP A 354 -10.04 -7.37 -25.74
N ALA A 355 -9.38 -8.50 -25.47
CA ALA A 355 -7.93 -8.60 -25.41
C ALA A 355 -7.27 -8.37 -26.78
N LEU A 356 -7.93 -8.76 -27.88
CA LEU A 356 -7.46 -8.51 -29.25
C LEU A 356 -7.57 -7.03 -29.62
N ILE A 357 -8.64 -6.37 -29.17
CA ILE A 357 -8.80 -4.93 -29.34
C ILE A 357 -7.70 -4.20 -28.56
N ALA A 358 -7.40 -4.66 -27.33
CA ALA A 358 -6.31 -4.11 -26.53
C ALA A 358 -4.91 -4.35 -27.15
N ALA A 359 -4.77 -5.37 -28.01
CA ALA A 359 -3.53 -5.70 -28.72
C ALA A 359 -3.31 -4.89 -30.02
N ILE A 360 -4.24 -4.01 -30.41
CA ILE A 360 -4.06 -3.13 -31.58
C ILE A 360 -2.83 -2.25 -31.39
N GLY A 361 -1.93 -2.25 -32.38
CA GLY A 361 -0.66 -1.51 -32.34
C GLY A 361 0.39 -2.07 -31.37
N HIS A 362 0.20 -3.29 -30.85
CA HIS A 362 1.18 -3.93 -29.97
C HIS A 362 2.43 -4.39 -30.75
N PRO A 363 3.66 -4.05 -30.32
CA PRO A 363 4.88 -4.32 -31.09
C PRO A 363 5.32 -5.79 -31.10
N HIS A 364 4.77 -6.62 -30.22
CA HIS A 364 5.20 -8.01 -29.98
C HIS A 364 4.03 -9.01 -29.97
N VAL A 365 3.28 -9.04 -31.07
CA VAL A 365 2.30 -10.11 -31.34
C VAL A 365 2.85 -11.00 -32.45
N TYR A 366 2.68 -12.32 -32.34
CA TYR A 366 3.18 -13.28 -33.34
C TYR A 366 2.16 -14.37 -33.58
N TRP A 367 2.20 -15.03 -34.74
CA TRP A 367 1.38 -16.22 -34.97
C TRP A 367 1.83 -17.38 -34.07
N ALA A 368 0.88 -18.04 -33.41
CA ALA A 368 1.19 -19.16 -32.51
C ALA A 368 1.91 -20.33 -33.22
N ASN A 369 1.59 -20.55 -34.50
CA ASN A 369 2.20 -21.59 -35.34
C ASN A 369 3.51 -21.16 -36.02
N ALA A 370 4.02 -19.96 -35.77
CA ALA A 370 5.28 -19.51 -36.36
C ALA A 370 6.46 -20.36 -35.87
N GLU A 371 7.35 -20.72 -36.79
CA GLU A 371 8.55 -21.48 -36.45
C GLU A 371 9.51 -20.67 -35.56
N LYS A 372 9.53 -19.34 -35.74
CA LYS A 372 10.31 -18.33 -34.99
C LYS A 372 9.49 -17.05 -34.79
N TYR A 373 9.81 -16.29 -33.75
CA TYR A 373 9.10 -15.07 -33.35
C TYR A 373 9.96 -13.82 -33.59
N ASP A 374 10.43 -13.68 -34.83
CA ASP A 374 11.33 -12.61 -35.24
C ASP A 374 10.56 -11.48 -35.99
N THR A 375 9.42 -11.83 -36.60
CA THR A 375 8.56 -10.89 -37.36
C THR A 375 7.21 -10.75 -36.67
N PRO A 376 6.92 -9.62 -36.00
CA PRO A 376 5.64 -9.40 -35.35
C PRO A 376 4.53 -9.15 -36.38
N ILE A 377 3.31 -9.50 -36.01
CA ILE A 377 2.11 -9.18 -36.77
C ILE A 377 1.50 -7.86 -36.27
N THR A 378 0.89 -7.12 -37.20
CA THR A 378 0.18 -5.89 -36.87
C THR A 378 -1.32 -6.17 -36.84
N ILE A 379 -1.95 -5.84 -35.70
CA ILE A 379 -3.41 -5.89 -35.57
C ILE A 379 -3.96 -4.48 -35.78
N ASN A 380 -4.89 -4.34 -36.72
CA ASN A 380 -5.58 -3.09 -37.04
C ASN A 380 -7.10 -3.29 -36.95
N LYS A 381 -7.82 -2.23 -36.61
CA LYS A 381 -9.29 -2.20 -36.67
C LYS A 381 -9.74 -1.64 -38.02
N SER A 382 -10.62 -2.35 -38.71
CA SER A 382 -11.29 -1.90 -39.94
C SER A 382 -12.80 -1.93 -39.76
N GLU A 383 -13.52 -1.14 -40.56
CA GLU A 383 -14.97 -1.29 -40.69
C GLU A 383 -15.28 -2.62 -41.40
N PRO A 384 -16.37 -3.31 -41.03
CA PRO A 384 -16.77 -4.54 -41.70
C PRO A 384 -17.07 -4.25 -43.17
N GLN A 385 -16.39 -4.98 -44.06
CA GLN A 385 -16.61 -4.89 -45.50
C GLN A 385 -17.24 -6.19 -45.99
N LEU A 386 -18.27 -6.05 -46.83
CA LEU A 386 -18.92 -7.17 -47.48
C LEU A 386 -17.98 -7.69 -48.58
N LEU A 387 -17.41 -8.87 -48.38
CA LEU A 387 -16.68 -9.58 -49.43
C LEU A 387 -17.73 -10.22 -50.35
N SER A 388 -18.01 -9.59 -51.49
CA SER A 388 -18.73 -10.26 -52.56
C SER A 388 -17.79 -11.28 -53.20
N GLU A 389 -18.07 -12.57 -53.02
CA GLU A 389 -17.41 -13.63 -53.78
C GLU A 389 -17.69 -13.40 -55.28
N VAL A 390 -16.65 -13.10 -56.05
CA VAL A 390 -16.71 -13.24 -57.51
C VAL A 390 -16.43 -14.71 -57.79
N SER A 391 -17.43 -15.36 -58.39
CA SER A 391 -17.47 -16.78 -58.75
C SER A 391 -16.33 -17.22 -59.66
#